data_AF-A0A7C6Y8N5-F1
#
_entry.id   AF-A0A7C6Y8N5-F1
#
_cell.length_a   1.000
_cell.length_b   1.000
_cell.length_c   1.000
_cell.angle_alpha   90.00
_cell.angle_beta   90.00
_cell.angle_gamma   90.00
#
_symmetry.space_group_name_H-M   'P 1'
#
loop_
_entity.id
_entity.type
_entity.pdbx_description
1 polymer ?
#
loop_
_entity_poly.entity_id
_entity_poly.type
_entity_poly.pdbx_seq_one_letter_code
_entity_poly.pdbx_strand_id
1 'polypeptide(L)'
;MYTSTRKKLNISASKVILNGLALDGGLYIRKNINSQFFNKEMLGFTYNELAEIIFSEFLDDYPREVISDIIKTCYQDNFIPSQVGLKHFDDFSILELFNGETFAFKDMALSILPKMFNEAKKINKINNKTVILTATSGDTGSAALSGFSKVENTYVIVLYPKYGVSKFQELQMNKFSSENCFLFAVDGNFDDCQKIVKDLFQKINVEKSILSSANSINFGRIIPQIVYYFYTYLKLVNSNK
;
A
#
# COMPACT_ATOMS: atom_id res chain seq x y z
N MET A 1 -12.96 -13.29 -1.42
CA MET A 1 -12.04 -13.93 -2.39
C MET A 1 -11.83 -13.04 -3.59
N TYR A 2 -10.67 -13.18 -4.24
CA TYR A 2 -10.22 -12.40 -5.39
C TYR A 2 -10.07 -13.29 -6.64
N THR A 3 -10.02 -12.64 -7.81
CA THR A 3 -9.70 -13.24 -9.12
C THR A 3 -8.64 -12.40 -9.83
N SER A 4 -8.02 -12.93 -10.87
CA SER A 4 -7.27 -12.11 -11.85
C SER A 4 -8.22 -11.47 -12.86
N THR A 5 -7.85 -10.30 -13.38
CA THR A 5 -8.51 -9.66 -14.55
C THR A 5 -8.34 -10.44 -15.85
N ARG A 6 -7.37 -11.35 -15.93
CA ARG A 6 -7.09 -12.16 -17.14
C ARG A 6 -7.57 -13.60 -17.04
N LYS A 7 -7.70 -14.13 -15.83
CA LYS A 7 -8.17 -15.50 -15.60
C LYS A 7 -9.05 -15.59 -14.36
N LYS A 8 -10.11 -16.40 -14.48
CA LYS A 8 -10.93 -16.78 -13.33
C LYS A 8 -10.12 -17.68 -12.41
N LEU A 9 -9.87 -17.21 -11.20
CA LEU A 9 -9.25 -17.97 -10.12
C LEU A 9 -9.88 -17.56 -8.80
N ASN A 10 -9.65 -18.35 -7.77
CA ASN A 10 -10.14 -18.10 -6.42
C ASN A 10 -8.93 -18.02 -5.48
N ILE A 11 -8.62 -16.81 -5.01
CA ILE A 11 -7.45 -16.57 -4.16
C ILE A 11 -7.84 -15.67 -2.98
N SER A 12 -7.24 -15.91 -1.83
CA SER A 12 -7.53 -15.17 -0.60
C SER A 12 -6.75 -13.85 -0.54
N ALA A 13 -7.19 -12.90 0.29
CA ALA A 13 -6.60 -11.59 0.42
C ALA A 13 -5.11 -11.65 0.82
N SER A 14 -4.76 -12.52 1.78
CA SER A 14 -3.38 -12.68 2.22
C SER A 14 -2.45 -13.06 1.06
N LYS A 15 -2.85 -13.99 0.19
CA LYS A 15 -2.08 -14.38 -1.00
C LYS A 15 -2.02 -13.28 -2.04
N VAL A 16 -3.08 -12.49 -2.21
CA VAL A 16 -3.08 -11.32 -3.11
C VAL A 16 -2.05 -10.29 -2.65
N ILE A 17 -2.02 -9.97 -1.35
CA ILE A 17 -1.06 -9.04 -0.76
C ILE A 17 0.38 -9.54 -0.94
N LEU A 18 0.61 -10.84 -0.71
CA LEU A 18 1.92 -11.47 -0.88
C LEU A 18 2.39 -11.43 -2.33
N ASN A 19 1.53 -11.82 -3.28
CA ASN A 19 1.91 -11.92 -4.68
C ASN A 19 2.11 -10.55 -5.33
N GLY A 20 1.31 -9.54 -4.96
CA GLY A 20 1.32 -8.20 -5.55
C GLY A 20 0.77 -8.14 -6.99
N LEU A 21 1.19 -9.05 -7.86
CA LEU A 21 0.72 -9.22 -9.25
C LEU A 21 0.23 -10.66 -9.45
N ALA A 22 -0.78 -10.87 -10.31
CA ALA A 22 -1.19 -12.22 -10.66
C ALA A 22 -0.16 -12.90 -11.57
N LEU A 23 0.00 -14.23 -11.42
CA LEU A 23 0.96 -15.03 -12.19
C LEU A 23 0.72 -14.99 -13.72
N ASP A 24 -0.50 -14.66 -14.16
CA ASP A 24 -0.85 -14.46 -15.57
C ASP A 24 -0.57 -13.03 -16.08
N GLY A 25 0.09 -12.21 -15.25
CA GLY A 25 0.36 -10.79 -15.50
C GLY A 25 -0.87 -9.89 -15.40
N GLY A 26 -2.02 -10.41 -14.95
CA GLY A 26 -3.21 -9.64 -14.63
C GLY A 26 -3.15 -8.96 -13.26
N LEU A 27 -4.20 -8.20 -12.94
CA LEU A 27 -4.37 -7.56 -11.63
C LEU A 27 -5.38 -8.35 -10.80
N TYR A 28 -5.20 -8.38 -9.49
CA TYR A 28 -6.19 -8.97 -8.59
C TYR A 28 -7.36 -8.01 -8.36
N ILE A 29 -8.58 -8.53 -8.44
CA ILE A 29 -9.82 -7.78 -8.16
C ILE A 29 -10.75 -8.61 -7.27
N ARG A 30 -11.57 -7.93 -6.46
CA ARG A 30 -12.61 -8.54 -5.64
C ARG A 30 -13.93 -8.51 -6.41
N LYS A 31 -14.55 -9.68 -6.62
CA LYS A 31 -15.76 -9.79 -7.45
C LYS A 31 -17.03 -9.30 -6.77
N ASN A 32 -17.17 -9.60 -5.48
CA ASN A 32 -18.38 -9.35 -4.72
C ASN A 32 -18.00 -8.40 -3.58
N ILE A 33 -18.19 -7.10 -3.83
CA ILE A 33 -18.07 -6.08 -2.79
C ILE A 33 -19.49 -5.86 -2.25
N ASN A 34 -19.67 -6.03 -0.95
CA ASN A 34 -20.98 -5.78 -0.35
C ASN A 34 -21.25 -4.27 -0.30
N SER A 35 -22.05 -3.72 -1.22
CA SER A 35 -22.36 -2.29 -1.21
C SER A 35 -23.14 -1.82 0.02
N GLN A 36 -23.66 -2.74 0.84
CA GLN A 36 -24.44 -2.43 2.03
C GLN A 36 -23.60 -2.20 3.30
N PHE A 37 -22.26 -2.33 3.24
CA PHE A 37 -21.45 -2.02 4.43
C PHE A 37 -21.47 -0.52 4.78
N PHE A 38 -21.88 0.34 3.84
CA PHE A 38 -22.03 1.78 4.07
C PHE A 38 -23.42 2.12 4.61
N ASN A 39 -23.49 2.77 5.78
CA ASN A 39 -24.75 3.18 6.39
C ASN A 39 -24.63 4.52 7.14
N LYS A 40 -25.78 5.08 7.57
CA LYS A 40 -25.84 6.37 8.27
C LYS A 40 -25.17 6.37 9.64
N GLU A 41 -25.06 5.23 10.31
CA GLU A 41 -24.42 5.13 11.64
C GLU A 41 -22.93 5.47 11.57
N MET A 42 -22.32 5.27 10.39
CA MET A 42 -20.91 5.58 10.15
C MET A 42 -20.59 7.09 10.19
N LEU A 43 -21.58 7.98 10.19
CA LEU A 43 -21.36 9.44 10.30
C LEU A 43 -20.57 9.84 11.55
N GLY A 44 -20.70 9.08 12.64
CA GLY A 44 -19.98 9.31 13.89
C GLY A 44 -18.63 8.62 13.99
N PHE A 45 -18.24 7.82 13.00
CA PHE A 45 -17.10 6.91 13.15
C PHE A 45 -15.76 7.65 13.03
N THR A 46 -14.83 7.23 13.86
CA THR A 46 -13.40 7.56 13.74
C THR A 46 -12.81 6.91 12.50
N TYR A 47 -11.65 7.38 12.07
CA TYR A 47 -10.94 6.79 10.94
C TYR A 47 -10.60 5.31 11.20
N ASN A 48 -10.25 4.95 12.44
CA ASN A 48 -9.89 3.57 12.79
C ASN A 48 -11.12 2.65 12.73
N GLU A 49 -12.29 3.10 13.19
CA GLU A 49 -13.55 2.34 13.04
C GLU A 49 -13.92 2.14 11.56
N LEU A 50 -13.76 3.18 10.73
CA LEU A 50 -13.96 3.05 9.28
C LEU A 50 -12.95 2.09 8.65
N ALA A 51 -11.68 2.17 9.05
CA ALA A 51 -10.64 1.27 8.61
C ALA A 51 -10.97 -0.17 9.00
N GLU A 52 -11.47 -0.44 10.21
CA GLU A 52 -11.81 -1.79 10.65
C GLU A 52 -12.91 -2.40 9.77
N ILE A 53 -13.95 -1.65 9.44
CA ILE A 53 -15.02 -2.10 8.55
C ILE A 53 -14.49 -2.38 7.14
N ILE A 54 -13.77 -1.42 6.57
CA ILE A 54 -13.28 -1.52 5.19
C ILE A 54 -12.26 -2.66 5.09
N PHE A 55 -11.33 -2.77 6.03
CA PHE A 55 -10.34 -3.85 6.03
C PHE A 55 -11.02 -5.20 6.21
N SER A 56 -11.99 -5.32 7.10
CA SER A 56 -12.76 -6.57 7.29
C SER A 56 -13.50 -7.00 6.02
N GLU A 57 -13.99 -6.05 5.24
CA GLU A 57 -14.61 -6.34 3.95
C GLU A 57 -13.56 -6.89 2.96
N PHE A 58 -12.38 -6.27 2.84
CA PHE A 58 -11.39 -6.65 1.82
C PHE A 58 -10.40 -7.77 2.23
N LEU A 59 -10.19 -8.00 3.52
CA LEU A 59 -9.24 -8.99 4.07
C LEU A 59 -9.97 -10.25 4.54
N ASP A 60 -10.50 -11.00 3.57
CA ASP A 60 -11.43 -12.11 3.79
C ASP A 60 -10.88 -13.30 4.61
N ASP A 61 -9.56 -13.45 4.68
CA ASP A 61 -8.89 -14.51 5.42
C ASP A 61 -8.01 -14.02 6.58
N TYR A 62 -8.13 -12.74 6.96
CA TYR A 62 -7.49 -12.20 8.15
C TYR A 62 -8.43 -12.32 9.36
N PRO A 63 -7.98 -12.87 10.49
CA PRO A 63 -8.75 -12.83 11.73
C PRO A 63 -9.04 -11.38 12.16
N ARG A 64 -10.21 -11.13 12.76
CA ARG A 64 -10.63 -9.75 13.12
C ARG A 64 -9.66 -9.09 14.10
N GLU A 65 -9.19 -9.86 15.06
CA GLU A 65 -8.19 -9.43 16.04
C GLU A 65 -6.87 -8.99 15.38
N VAL A 66 -6.50 -9.64 14.27
CA VAL A 66 -5.31 -9.26 13.48
C VAL A 66 -5.57 -7.96 12.73
N ILE A 67 -6.77 -7.77 12.17
CA ILE A 67 -7.16 -6.53 11.50
C ILE A 67 -7.12 -5.35 12.48
N SER A 68 -7.72 -5.51 13.67
CA SER A 68 -7.68 -4.48 14.72
C SER A 68 -6.25 -4.19 15.17
N ASP A 69 -5.38 -5.19 15.32
CA ASP A 69 -3.96 -5.00 15.65
C ASP A 69 -3.21 -4.20 14.58
N ILE A 70 -3.42 -4.55 13.30
CA ILE A 70 -2.83 -3.83 12.15
C ILE A 70 -3.21 -2.35 12.21
N ILE A 71 -4.51 -2.05 12.37
CA ILE A 71 -5.03 -0.68 12.35
C ILE A 71 -4.52 0.11 13.56
N LYS A 72 -4.64 -0.44 14.78
CA LYS A 72 -4.17 0.23 16.00
C LYS A 72 -2.68 0.52 15.97
N THR A 73 -1.88 -0.40 15.41
CA THR A 73 -0.43 -0.23 15.33
C THR A 73 -0.03 0.84 14.31
N CYS A 74 -0.67 0.86 13.14
CA CYS A 74 -0.24 1.69 12.01
C CYS A 74 -0.94 3.06 11.96
N TYR A 75 -2.19 3.14 12.41
CA TYR A 75 -3.00 4.36 12.49
C TYR A 75 -3.21 4.76 13.95
N GLN A 76 -2.10 5.04 14.66
CA GLN A 76 -2.15 5.55 16.02
C GLN A 76 -2.89 6.90 16.07
N ASP A 77 -3.39 7.32 17.23
CA ASP A 77 -4.29 8.47 17.36
C ASP A 77 -3.70 9.80 16.82
N ASN A 78 -2.38 9.95 16.81
CA ASN A 78 -1.68 11.11 16.23
C ASN A 78 -1.46 11.03 14.72
N PHE A 79 -1.68 9.85 14.11
CA PHE A 79 -1.50 9.61 12.68
C PHE A 79 -2.59 10.31 11.86
N ILE A 80 -3.85 10.31 12.29
CA ILE A 80 -4.95 10.83 11.46
C ILE A 80 -5.05 12.36 11.44
N PRO A 81 -4.98 13.08 12.58
CA PRO A 81 -4.95 14.54 12.58
C PRO A 81 -3.72 15.11 11.86
N SER A 82 -2.62 14.35 11.82
CA SER A 82 -1.46 14.71 11.01
C SER A 82 -1.67 14.36 9.54
N GLN A 83 -2.15 13.17 9.18
CA GLN A 83 -2.09 12.64 7.80
C GLN A 83 -3.31 12.91 6.91
N VAL A 84 -4.50 13.18 7.47
CA VAL A 84 -5.75 13.37 6.70
C VAL A 84 -6.39 14.70 7.11
N GLY A 85 -5.89 15.77 6.51
CA GLY A 85 -6.39 17.14 6.71
C GLY A 85 -7.48 17.49 5.69
N LEU A 86 -8.47 18.29 6.09
CA LEU A 86 -9.45 18.85 5.16
C LEU A 86 -9.41 20.37 5.25
N LYS A 87 -8.94 21.01 4.17
CA LYS A 87 -8.89 22.46 4.08
C LYS A 87 -10.03 22.96 3.20
N HIS A 88 -10.85 23.83 3.78
CA HIS A 88 -11.99 24.40 3.07
C HIS A 88 -11.62 25.73 2.42
N PHE A 89 -12.11 25.92 1.21
CA PHE A 89 -12.17 27.18 0.48
C PHE A 89 -13.64 27.48 0.18
N ASP A 90 -13.91 28.61 -0.47
CA ASP A 90 -15.28 29.07 -0.74
C ASP A 90 -16.06 28.05 -1.58
N ASP A 91 -15.49 27.62 -2.73
CA ASP A 91 -16.19 26.76 -3.70
C ASP A 91 -15.72 25.29 -3.68
N PHE A 92 -14.67 24.97 -2.94
CA PHE A 92 -14.10 23.62 -2.93
C PHE A 92 -13.37 23.30 -1.63
N SER A 93 -13.04 22.03 -1.44
CA SER A 93 -12.20 21.57 -0.33
C SER A 93 -11.01 20.78 -0.87
N ILE A 94 -9.87 20.90 -0.18
CA ILE A 94 -8.66 20.14 -0.47
C ILE A 94 -8.48 19.09 0.63
N LEU A 95 -8.38 17.83 0.23
CA LEU A 95 -7.97 16.73 1.09
C LEU A 95 -6.44 16.66 1.12
N GLU A 96 -5.84 17.01 2.25
CA GLU A 96 -4.41 16.99 2.48
C GLU A 96 -3.98 15.60 2.94
N LEU A 97 -3.24 14.88 2.09
CA LEU A 97 -2.70 13.54 2.35
C LEU A 97 -1.16 13.52 2.34
N PHE A 98 -0.52 14.67 2.45
CA PHE A 98 0.93 14.86 2.25
C PHE A 98 1.68 15.18 3.54
N ASN A 99 1.11 14.85 4.69
CA ASN A 99 1.70 15.18 5.98
C ASN A 99 2.44 13.99 6.62
N GLY A 100 2.64 12.92 5.87
CA GLY A 100 3.42 11.76 6.29
C GLY A 100 4.93 11.94 6.14
N GLU A 101 5.66 10.89 6.48
CA GLU A 101 7.13 10.90 6.54
C GLU A 101 7.78 11.29 5.20
N THR A 102 7.12 10.98 4.08
CA THR A 102 7.64 11.27 2.73
C THR A 102 6.93 12.43 2.05
N PHE A 103 6.00 13.07 2.76
CA PHE A 103 5.20 14.19 2.27
C PHE A 103 4.34 13.85 1.05
N ALA A 104 3.84 12.61 0.98
CA ALA A 104 3.01 12.15 -0.14
C ALA A 104 1.91 11.21 0.33
N PHE A 105 0.77 11.23 -0.37
CA PHE A 105 -0.39 10.37 -0.07
C PHE A 105 -0.11 8.86 -0.08
N LYS A 106 1.03 8.45 -0.65
CA LYS A 106 1.47 7.06 -0.69
C LYS A 106 1.79 6.54 0.71
N ASP A 107 2.12 7.42 1.65
CA ASP A 107 2.36 7.10 3.06
C ASP A 107 1.15 6.43 3.70
N MET A 108 -0.08 6.84 3.34
CA MET A 108 -1.31 6.23 3.84
C MET A 108 -1.38 4.72 3.58
N ALA A 109 -0.88 4.29 2.42
CA ALA A 109 -0.91 2.89 2.01
C ALA A 109 0.37 2.14 2.41
N LEU A 110 1.52 2.78 2.30
CA LEU A 110 2.81 2.13 2.45
C LEU A 110 3.30 2.08 3.91
N SER A 111 2.70 2.83 4.83
CA SER A 111 2.93 2.69 6.27
C SER A 111 2.33 1.40 6.85
N ILE A 112 1.16 0.98 6.33
CA ILE A 112 0.39 -0.16 6.85
C ILE A 112 0.64 -1.46 6.08
N LEU A 113 0.98 -1.36 4.78
CA LEU A 113 1.26 -2.51 3.92
C LEU A 113 2.31 -3.48 4.51
N PRO A 114 3.43 -3.04 5.11
CA PRO A 114 4.41 -3.95 5.71
C PRO A 114 3.84 -4.85 6.80
N LYS A 115 3.00 -4.29 7.68
CA LYS A 115 2.34 -5.04 8.75
C LYS A 115 1.32 -6.00 8.16
N MET A 116 0.50 -5.56 7.20
CA MET A 116 -0.43 -6.43 6.46
C MET A 116 0.30 -7.60 5.77
N PHE A 117 1.46 -7.33 5.16
CA PHE A 117 2.29 -8.31 4.47
C PHE A 117 2.85 -9.36 5.43
N ASN A 118 3.35 -8.93 6.59
CA ASN A 118 3.87 -9.85 7.60
C ASN A 118 2.79 -10.75 8.20
N GLU A 119 1.60 -10.21 8.48
CA GLU A 119 0.47 -11.03 8.91
C GLU A 119 0.03 -12.00 7.79
N ALA A 120 0.08 -11.58 6.53
CA ALA A 120 -0.17 -12.46 5.37
C ALA A 120 0.79 -13.66 5.35
N LYS A 121 2.08 -13.44 5.62
CA LYS A 121 3.09 -14.50 5.71
C LYS A 121 2.76 -15.48 6.81
N LYS A 122 2.36 -15.00 8.00
CA LYS A 122 1.98 -15.85 9.13
C LYS A 122 0.75 -16.70 8.81
N ILE A 123 -0.30 -16.09 8.24
CA ILE A 123 -1.52 -16.79 7.81
C ILE A 123 -1.19 -17.93 6.83
N ASN A 124 -0.26 -17.70 5.90
CA ASN A 124 0.17 -18.69 4.90
C ASN A 124 1.34 -19.58 5.37
N LYS A 125 1.80 -19.45 6.62
CA LYS A 125 2.94 -20.19 7.20
C LYS A 125 4.23 -20.07 6.38
N ILE A 126 4.52 -18.87 5.87
CA ILE A 126 5.71 -18.59 5.05
C ILE A 126 6.79 -17.91 5.86
N ASN A 127 7.94 -18.58 6.02
CA ASN A 127 9.09 -18.08 6.78
C ASN A 127 10.22 -17.56 5.88
N ASN A 128 10.05 -17.59 4.56
CA ASN A 128 11.04 -17.13 3.58
C ASN A 128 11.34 -15.63 3.74
N LYS A 129 12.52 -15.20 3.29
CA LYS A 129 12.85 -13.76 3.17
C LYS A 129 11.91 -13.09 2.16
N THR A 130 11.75 -11.78 2.25
CA THR A 130 10.94 -10.99 1.32
C THR A 130 11.84 -10.08 0.50
N VAL A 131 11.61 -9.98 -0.80
CA VAL A 131 12.23 -8.97 -1.68
C VAL A 131 11.11 -8.12 -2.27
N ILE A 132 11.10 -6.85 -1.92
CA ILE A 132 10.17 -5.84 -2.44
C ILE A 132 10.83 -5.15 -3.63
N LEU A 133 10.33 -5.41 -4.84
CA LEU A 133 10.73 -4.71 -6.06
C LEU A 133 9.79 -3.55 -6.35
N THR A 134 10.36 -2.35 -6.51
CA THR A 134 9.60 -1.14 -6.80
C THR A 134 10.23 -0.35 -7.94
N ALA A 135 9.44 -0.04 -8.97
CA ALA A 135 9.79 1.01 -9.94
C ALA A 135 9.13 2.32 -9.50
N THR A 136 9.85 3.44 -9.52
CA THR A 136 9.31 4.73 -9.11
C THR A 136 9.72 5.87 -10.04
N SER A 137 8.90 6.91 -10.10
CA SER A 137 9.21 8.24 -10.64
C SER A 137 9.50 9.26 -9.52
N GLY A 138 9.66 8.80 -8.28
CA GLY A 138 9.86 9.64 -7.09
C GLY A 138 9.20 9.03 -5.84
N ASP A 139 8.08 9.59 -5.40
CA ASP A 139 7.52 9.34 -4.05
C ASP A 139 7.19 7.87 -3.73
N THR A 140 6.83 7.03 -4.72
CA THR A 140 6.57 5.60 -4.43
C THR A 140 7.80 4.92 -3.86
N GLY A 141 8.99 5.29 -4.34
CA GLY A 141 10.27 4.78 -3.85
C GLY A 141 10.50 5.20 -2.40
N SER A 142 10.41 6.51 -2.13
CA SER A 142 10.56 7.04 -0.76
C SER A 142 9.62 6.35 0.22
N ALA A 143 8.33 6.26 -0.12
CA ALA A 143 7.32 5.68 0.77
C ALA A 143 7.49 4.16 0.93
N ALA A 144 7.91 3.43 -0.12
CA ALA A 144 8.18 2.00 -0.01
C ALA A 144 9.41 1.73 0.86
N LEU A 145 10.47 2.55 0.73
CA LEU A 145 11.66 2.46 1.56
C LEU A 145 11.34 2.81 3.02
N SER A 146 10.63 3.91 3.27
CA SER A 146 10.15 4.28 4.61
C SER A 146 9.38 3.13 5.27
N GLY A 147 8.39 2.56 4.56
CA GLY A 147 7.56 1.48 5.10
C GLY A 147 8.30 0.17 5.36
N PHE A 148 9.15 -0.27 4.42
CA PHE A 148 9.75 -1.61 4.47
C PHE A 148 11.18 -1.67 5.02
N SER A 149 11.91 -0.55 5.13
CA SER A 149 13.32 -0.54 5.55
C SER A 149 13.56 -1.17 6.93
N LYS A 150 12.60 -1.03 7.84
CA LYS A 150 12.69 -1.55 9.23
C LYS A 150 12.10 -2.95 9.39
N VAL A 151 11.67 -3.59 8.31
CA VAL A 151 11.00 -4.89 8.38
C VAL A 151 12.04 -6.00 8.35
N GLU A 152 12.06 -6.81 9.41
CA GLU A 152 12.96 -7.96 9.49
C GLU A 152 12.78 -8.92 8.31
N ASN A 153 13.89 -9.52 7.88
CA ASN A 153 13.93 -10.46 6.76
C ASN A 153 13.34 -9.92 5.45
N THR A 154 13.34 -8.60 5.26
CA THR A 154 12.85 -7.92 4.06
C THR A 154 13.93 -7.06 3.43
N TYR A 155 14.09 -7.21 2.12
CA TYR A 155 14.94 -6.38 1.28
C TYR A 155 14.06 -5.52 0.38
N VAL A 156 14.45 -4.26 0.18
CA VAL A 156 13.75 -3.32 -0.68
C VAL A 156 14.68 -2.91 -1.80
N ILE A 157 14.22 -3.07 -3.03
CA ILE A 157 14.97 -2.71 -4.23
C ILE A 157 14.12 -1.72 -5.02
N VAL A 158 14.63 -0.50 -5.16
CA VAL A 158 13.95 0.58 -5.89
C VAL A 158 14.73 0.94 -7.15
N LEU A 159 14.05 0.84 -8.29
CA LEU A 159 14.55 1.31 -9.59
C LEU A 159 13.89 2.65 -9.91
N TYR A 160 14.69 3.64 -10.27
CA TYR A 160 14.20 4.96 -10.66
C TYR A 160 14.96 5.50 -11.87
N PRO A 161 14.33 6.28 -12.75
CA PRO A 161 15.01 6.89 -13.88
C PRO A 161 16.02 7.92 -13.37
N LYS A 162 17.29 7.77 -13.74
CA LYS A 162 18.40 8.60 -13.26
C LYS A 162 18.15 10.11 -13.38
N TYR A 163 17.46 10.51 -14.45
CA TYR A 163 17.12 11.92 -14.73
C TYR A 163 15.62 12.22 -14.63
N GLY A 164 14.82 11.27 -14.14
CA GLY A 164 13.36 11.39 -14.10
C GLY A 164 12.78 11.55 -12.69
N VAL A 165 13.62 11.86 -11.69
CA VAL A 165 13.21 12.16 -10.32
C VAL A 165 13.77 13.52 -9.89
N SER A 166 13.05 14.23 -9.02
CA SER A 166 13.56 15.49 -8.47
C SER A 166 14.69 15.23 -7.45
N LYS A 167 15.55 16.22 -7.25
CA LYS A 167 16.61 16.16 -6.23
C LYS A 167 16.06 15.93 -4.82
N PHE A 168 14.88 16.48 -4.51
CA PHE A 168 14.23 16.25 -3.21
C PHE A 168 13.84 14.78 -3.03
N GLN A 169 13.21 14.17 -4.03
CA GLN A 169 12.82 12.76 -4.00
C GLN A 169 14.04 11.83 -3.97
N GLU A 170 15.10 12.15 -4.73
CA GLU A 170 16.35 11.40 -4.69
C GLU A 170 17.00 11.44 -3.29
N LEU A 171 17.06 12.62 -2.66
CA LEU A 171 17.58 12.76 -1.29
C LEU A 171 16.73 12.02 -0.26
N GLN A 172 15.39 12.07 -0.39
CA GLN A 172 14.50 11.27 0.45
C GLN A 172 14.75 9.77 0.30
N MET A 173 14.90 9.26 -0.93
CA MET A 173 15.18 7.84 -1.14
C MET A 173 16.53 7.45 -0.51
N ASN A 174 17.58 8.25 -0.70
CA ASN A 174 18.90 8.01 -0.11
C ASN A 174 18.90 8.06 1.42
N LYS A 175 18.01 8.85 2.05
CA LYS A 175 17.85 8.87 3.52
C LYS A 175 17.51 7.49 4.07
N PHE A 176 16.78 6.67 3.31
CA PHE A 176 16.37 5.32 3.72
C PHE A 176 17.29 4.22 3.21
N SER A 177 18.44 4.56 2.63
CA SER A 177 19.47 3.57 2.28
C SER A 177 20.00 2.89 3.54
N SER A 178 20.00 1.56 3.53
CA SER A 178 20.41 0.70 4.64
C SER A 178 20.93 -0.62 4.07
N GLU A 179 21.44 -1.52 4.92
CA GLU A 179 21.97 -2.83 4.48
C GLU A 179 20.94 -3.70 3.74
N ASN A 180 19.64 -3.42 3.91
CA ASN A 180 18.54 -4.12 3.25
C ASN A 180 17.78 -3.25 2.22
N CYS A 181 18.22 -2.02 1.95
CA CYS A 181 17.57 -1.12 0.99
C CYS A 181 18.53 -0.71 -0.12
N PHE A 182 18.19 -1.06 -1.36
CA PHE A 182 19.02 -0.83 -2.54
C PHE A 182 18.32 0.11 -3.53
N LEU A 183 19.07 1.11 -3.97
CA LEU A 183 18.65 2.11 -4.94
C LEU A 183 19.41 1.91 -6.25
N PHE A 184 18.69 1.75 -7.35
CA PHE A 184 19.29 1.62 -8.69
C PHE A 184 18.77 2.73 -9.59
N ALA A 185 19.66 3.66 -9.94
CA ALA A 185 19.42 4.66 -10.96
C ALA A 185 19.54 4.00 -12.35
N VAL A 186 18.44 3.99 -13.10
CA VAL A 186 18.37 3.42 -14.45
C VAL A 186 18.59 4.53 -15.46
N ASP A 187 19.50 4.32 -16.40
CA ASP A 187 19.66 5.21 -17.56
C ASP A 187 18.54 4.93 -18.56
N GLY A 188 17.43 5.65 -18.41
CA GLY A 188 16.17 5.42 -19.12
C GLY A 188 15.02 6.21 -18.49
N ASN A 189 13.80 5.91 -18.90
CA ASN A 189 12.58 6.52 -18.38
C ASN A 189 11.88 5.62 -17.33
N PHE A 190 10.73 6.08 -16.81
CA PHE A 190 9.97 5.31 -15.82
C PHE A 190 9.41 3.99 -16.37
N ASP A 191 9.02 3.95 -17.64
CA ASP A 191 8.51 2.73 -18.27
C ASP A 191 9.60 1.66 -18.41
N ASP A 192 10.86 2.07 -18.64
CA ASP A 192 12.02 1.18 -18.63
C ASP A 192 12.21 0.54 -17.25
N CYS A 193 12.16 1.33 -16.17
CA CYS A 193 12.19 0.82 -14.80
C CYS A 193 11.05 -0.18 -14.53
N GLN A 194 9.82 0.15 -14.95
CA GLN A 194 8.67 -0.74 -14.79
C GLN A 194 8.84 -2.05 -15.56
N LYS A 195 9.36 -1.98 -16.80
CA LYS A 195 9.63 -3.15 -17.63
C LYS A 195 10.66 -4.06 -16.98
N ILE A 196 11.77 -3.50 -16.46
CA ILE A 196 12.78 -4.28 -15.72
C ILE A 196 12.13 -4.99 -14.54
N VAL A 197 11.35 -4.29 -13.71
CA VAL A 197 10.67 -4.91 -12.56
C VAL A 197 9.75 -6.05 -12.99
N LYS A 198 8.91 -5.85 -14.02
CA LYS A 198 8.03 -6.90 -14.55
C LYS A 198 8.79 -8.12 -15.08
N ASP A 199 9.90 -7.89 -15.79
CA ASP A 199 10.76 -8.97 -16.28
C ASP A 199 11.38 -9.77 -15.13
N LEU A 200 11.86 -9.08 -14.08
CA LEU A 200 12.42 -9.73 -12.89
C LEU A 200 11.36 -10.61 -12.20
N PHE A 201 10.10 -10.14 -12.10
CA PHE A 201 8.99 -10.93 -11.57
C PHE A 201 8.73 -12.24 -12.32
N GLN A 202 8.96 -12.26 -13.63
CA GLN A 202 8.71 -13.44 -14.45
C GLN A 202 9.90 -14.39 -14.51
N LYS A 203 11.13 -13.85 -14.48
CA LYS A 203 12.36 -14.61 -14.74
C LYS A 203 13.07 -15.08 -13.47
N ILE A 204 12.93 -14.35 -12.37
CA ILE A 204 13.64 -14.67 -11.13
C ILE A 204 12.79 -15.58 -10.26
N ASN A 205 13.29 -16.79 -10.06
CA ASN A 205 12.86 -17.63 -8.94
C ASN A 205 13.90 -17.53 -7.83
N VAL A 206 13.58 -16.84 -6.74
CA VAL A 206 14.43 -16.83 -5.55
C VAL A 206 14.01 -18.00 -4.68
N GLU A 207 14.70 -19.15 -4.78
CA GLU A 207 14.33 -20.41 -4.11
C GLU A 207 14.06 -20.28 -2.60
N LYS A 208 14.52 -19.20 -1.97
CA LYS A 208 14.37 -18.92 -0.54
C LYS A 208 13.77 -17.55 -0.23
N SER A 209 13.11 -16.90 -1.19
CA SER A 209 12.47 -15.59 -0.95
C SER A 209 11.15 -15.43 -1.71
N ILE A 210 10.23 -14.69 -1.10
CA ILE A 210 9.04 -14.19 -1.78
C ILE A 210 9.44 -12.93 -2.52
N LEU A 211 9.17 -12.88 -3.82
CA LEU A 211 9.25 -11.66 -4.60
C LEU A 211 7.88 -10.97 -4.58
N SER A 212 7.84 -9.72 -4.16
CA SER A 212 6.60 -8.92 -4.14
C SER A 212 6.85 -7.47 -4.51
N SER A 213 5.79 -6.73 -4.81
CA SER A 213 5.86 -5.35 -5.26
C SER A 213 5.11 -4.42 -4.32
N ALA A 214 5.70 -3.24 -4.09
CA ALA A 214 5.04 -2.11 -3.43
C ALA A 214 4.48 -1.08 -4.44
N ASN A 215 4.43 -1.40 -5.74
CA ASN A 215 3.78 -0.56 -6.75
C ASN A 215 2.25 -0.55 -6.59
N SER A 216 1.58 0.36 -7.30
CA SER A 216 0.13 0.59 -7.26
C SER A 216 -0.72 -0.63 -7.63
N ILE A 217 -0.11 -1.66 -8.21
CA ILE A 217 -0.75 -2.93 -8.55
C ILE A 217 -1.04 -3.82 -7.34
N ASN A 218 -0.33 -3.64 -6.22
CA ASN A 218 -0.55 -4.43 -5.03
C ASN A 218 -1.87 -4.01 -4.36
N PHE A 219 -2.82 -4.94 -4.28
CA PHE A 219 -4.15 -4.64 -3.72
C PHE A 219 -4.10 -4.19 -2.26
N GLY A 220 -3.06 -4.58 -1.50
CA GLY A 220 -2.81 -4.08 -0.15
C GLY A 220 -2.58 -2.57 -0.08
N ARG A 221 -2.29 -1.89 -1.20
CA ARG A 221 -2.25 -0.42 -1.27
C ARG A 221 -3.61 0.22 -1.53
N ILE A 222 -4.52 -0.50 -2.17
CA ILE A 222 -5.85 0.02 -2.53
C ILE A 222 -6.72 0.08 -1.29
N ILE A 223 -6.68 -0.94 -0.42
CA ILE A 223 -7.52 -1.03 0.78
C ILE A 223 -7.36 0.19 1.70
N PRO A 224 -6.14 0.61 2.09
CA PRO A 224 -5.92 1.84 2.87
C PRO A 224 -6.49 3.09 2.21
N GLN A 225 -6.40 3.17 0.88
CA GLN A 225 -6.82 4.35 0.13
C GLN A 225 -8.33 4.52 0.09
N ILE A 226 -9.08 3.42 0.15
CA ILE A 226 -10.55 3.48 0.23
C ILE A 226 -10.98 4.22 1.51
N VAL A 227 -10.27 4.02 2.63
CA VAL A 227 -10.66 4.56 3.94
C VAL A 227 -10.75 6.08 3.95
N TYR A 228 -9.76 6.79 3.41
CA TYR A 228 -9.79 8.27 3.44
C TYR A 228 -10.90 8.86 2.56
N TYR A 229 -11.38 8.16 1.53
CA TYR A 229 -12.54 8.61 0.76
C TYR A 229 -13.81 8.56 1.61
N PHE A 230 -14.06 7.43 2.28
CA PHE A 230 -15.20 7.28 3.18
C PHE A 230 -15.14 8.28 4.33
N TYR A 231 -13.98 8.40 4.97
CA TYR A 231 -13.76 9.36 6.05
C TYR A 231 -14.03 10.80 5.62
N THR A 232 -13.47 11.23 4.48
CA THR A 232 -13.63 12.60 3.98
C THR A 232 -15.07 12.89 3.60
N TYR A 233 -15.74 11.96 2.91
CA TYR A 233 -17.15 12.10 2.56
C TYR A 233 -18.03 12.27 3.81
N LEU A 234 -17.84 11.41 4.82
CA LEU A 234 -18.61 11.47 6.06
C LEU A 234 -18.36 12.77 6.83
N LYS A 235 -17.12 13.28 6.83
CA LYS A 235 -16.78 14.58 7.41
C LYS A 235 -17.48 15.74 6.71
N LEU A 236 -17.51 15.74 5.37
CA LEU A 236 -18.20 16.76 4.58
C LEU A 236 -19.70 16.79 4.89
N VAL A 237 -20.35 15.62 4.84
CA VAL A 237 -21.78 15.47 5.16
C VAL A 237 -22.08 15.97 6.58
N ASN A 238 -21.26 15.61 7.56
CA ASN A 238 -21.47 16.06 8.95
C ASN A 238 -21.25 17.57 9.14
N SER A 239 -20.47 18.20 8.27
CA SER A 239 -20.27 19.66 8.24
C SER A 239 -21.33 20.43 7.43
N ASN A 240 -22.38 19.75 6.94
CA ASN A 240 -23.37 20.28 5.99
C ASN A 240 -22.72 20.87 4.73
N LYS A 241 -21.64 20.25 4.24
CA LYS A 241 -20.95 20.59 2.99
C LYS A 241 -21.01 19.44 1.99
#